data_AF-A0A0A9GLW8-F1
#
_entry.id   AF-A0A0A9GLW8-F1
#
_cell.length_a   1.000
_cell.length_b   1.000
_cell.length_c   1.000
_cell.angle_alpha   90.00
_cell.angle_beta   90.00
_cell.angle_gamma   90.00
#
_symmetry.space_group_name_H-M   'P 1'
#
loop_
_entity.id
_entity.type
_entity.pdbx_description
1 polymer ?
#
loop_
_entity_poly.entity_id
_entity_poly.type
_entity_poly.pdbx_seq_one_letter_code
_entity_poly.pdbx_strand_id
1 'polypeptide(L)'
;MVRRNDARACGLDRHLAGGRRHVAPRQERGWKNVFKVRPSAVTRMLVRFKPLSAASAPSESRFPFDVTTGPGYVYHCHILDHEDNEMMRPMKIVR
;
A
#
# COMPACT_ATOMS: atom_id res chain seq x y z
N MET A 1 -10.73 10.75 -16.85
CA MET A 1 -10.14 9.54 -17.46
C MET A 1 -9.66 8.63 -16.34
N VAL A 2 -10.39 7.57 -16.00
CA VAL A 2 -9.99 6.65 -14.93
C VAL A 2 -8.80 5.84 -15.47
N ARG A 3 -7.57 6.21 -15.08
CA ARG A 3 -6.41 5.34 -15.31
C ARG A 3 -6.68 4.05 -14.53
N ARG A 4 -7.00 2.97 -15.25
CA ARG A 4 -7.06 1.63 -14.67
C ARG A 4 -5.65 1.31 -14.16
N ASN A 5 -5.48 1.27 -12.84
CA ASN A 5 -4.25 0.81 -12.19
C ASN A 5 -4.14 -0.72 -12.32
N ASP A 6 -4.09 -1.20 -13.57
CA ASP A 6 -3.98 -2.62 -13.89
C ASP A 6 -2.51 -2.96 -14.17
N ALA A 7 -1.87 -3.55 -13.16
CA ALA A 7 -0.47 -3.98 -13.25
C ALA A 7 -0.26 -5.08 -14.32
N ARG A 8 -1.28 -5.89 -14.62
CA ARG A 8 -1.19 -6.91 -15.68
C ARG A 8 -1.28 -6.27 -17.05
N ALA A 9 -2.18 -5.32 -17.26
CA ALA A 9 -2.27 -4.57 -18.52
C ALA A 9 -1.01 -3.71 -18.78
N CYS A 10 -0.41 -3.15 -17.72
CA CYS A 10 0.90 -2.51 -17.78
C CYS A 10 2.02 -3.50 -18.19
N GLY A 11 1.77 -4.80 -18.06
CA GLY A 11 2.72 -5.87 -18.34
C GLY A 11 3.89 -5.85 -17.38
N LEU A 12 3.63 -5.63 -16.08
CA LEU A 12 4.64 -5.62 -15.01
C LEU A 12 5.58 -6.82 -15.08
N ASP A 13 5.06 -7.98 -15.46
CA ASP A 13 5.82 -9.23 -15.58
C ASP A 13 7.02 -9.11 -16.53
N ARG A 14 6.94 -8.25 -17.56
CA ARG A 14 8.06 -7.99 -18.49
C ARG A 14 9.26 -7.33 -17.82
N HIS A 15 9.05 -6.65 -16.70
CA HIS A 15 10.07 -5.95 -15.93
C HIS A 15 10.64 -6.82 -14.80
N LEU A 16 10.11 -8.03 -14.60
CA LEU A 16 10.61 -8.96 -13.62
C LEU A 16 11.81 -9.70 -14.20
N ALA A 17 12.93 -9.71 -13.47
CA ALA A 17 14.15 -10.42 -13.88
C ALA A 17 14.06 -11.96 -13.80
N GLY A 18 12.85 -12.55 -13.75
CA GLY A 18 12.65 -14.01 -13.67
C GLY A 18 13.20 -14.68 -12.41
N GLY A 19 13.50 -13.91 -11.37
CA GLY A 19 14.14 -14.39 -10.14
C GLY A 19 13.27 -15.31 -9.27
N ARG A 20 13.90 -15.97 -8.29
CA ARG A 20 13.21 -16.86 -7.34
C ARG A 20 12.16 -16.10 -6.54
N ARG A 21 10.97 -16.68 -6.40
CA ARG A 21 9.94 -16.17 -5.50
C ARG A 21 10.36 -16.40 -4.06
N HIS A 22 10.59 -15.33 -3.31
CA HIS A 22 10.88 -15.40 -1.89
C HIS A 22 9.61 -15.73 -1.10
N VAL A 23 9.72 -16.72 -0.20
CA VAL A 23 8.64 -17.04 0.76
C VAL A 23 8.71 -16.04 1.91
N ALA A 24 7.57 -15.47 2.29
CA ALA A 24 7.49 -14.58 3.44
C ALA A 24 7.94 -15.32 4.72
N PRO A 25 8.95 -14.81 5.46
CA PRO A 25 9.40 -15.37 6.72
C PRO A 25 8.26 -15.48 7.74
N ARG A 26 8.33 -16.43 8.68
CA ARG A 26 7.24 -16.70 9.64
C ARG A 26 6.82 -15.44 10.42
N GLN A 27 7.78 -14.62 10.83
CA GLN A 27 7.56 -13.36 11.55
C GLN A 27 6.93 -12.23 10.72
N GLU A 28 6.82 -12.40 9.39
CA GLU A 28 6.18 -11.44 8.48
C GLU A 28 4.82 -11.91 7.98
N ARG A 29 4.33 -13.09 8.41
CA ARG A 29 3.04 -13.65 7.96
C ARG A 29 1.82 -13.08 8.69
N GLY A 30 2.01 -12.15 9.63
CA GLY A 30 0.93 -11.48 10.36
C GLY A 30 0.50 -10.15 9.73
N TRP A 31 -0.43 -9.46 10.40
CA TRP A 31 -0.78 -8.09 10.06
C TRP A 31 0.37 -7.13 10.36
N LYS A 32 0.74 -6.31 9.38
CA LYS A 32 1.83 -5.34 9.48
C LYS A 32 1.43 -4.04 8.79
N ASN A 33 2.01 -2.95 9.27
CA ASN A 33 1.93 -1.61 8.69
C ASN A 33 3.27 -1.16 8.06
N VAL A 34 4.40 -1.74 8.47
CA VAL A 34 5.74 -1.46 7.92
C VAL A 34 6.36 -2.74 7.36
N PHE A 35 6.87 -2.67 6.13
CA PHE A 35 7.42 -3.82 5.39
C PHE A 35 8.83 -3.52 4.89
N LYS A 36 9.72 -4.52 4.98
CA LYS A 36 11.06 -4.43 4.38
C LYS A 36 10.99 -4.83 2.91
N VAL A 37 11.15 -3.85 2.02
CA VAL A 37 11.26 -4.08 0.57
C VAL A 37 12.74 -4.21 0.23
N ARG A 38 13.17 -5.39 -0.22
CA ARG A 38 14.58 -5.66 -0.54
C ARG A 38 14.94 -5.11 -1.92
N PRO A 39 16.19 -4.65 -2.13
CA PRO A 39 16.69 -4.30 -3.45
C PRO A 39 16.52 -5.46 -4.43
N SER A 40 16.28 -5.14 -5.70
CA SER A 40 16.15 -6.11 -6.80
C SER A 40 15.04 -7.17 -6.62
N ALA A 41 14.05 -6.90 -5.77
CA ALA A 41 12.91 -7.77 -5.54
C ALA A 41 11.60 -7.00 -5.69
N VAL A 42 10.54 -7.71 -6.12
CA VAL A 42 9.17 -7.18 -6.12
C VAL A 42 8.42 -7.72 -4.91
N THR A 43 8.07 -6.82 -3.99
CA THR A 43 7.25 -7.15 -2.82
C THR A 43 5.78 -6.94 -3.14
N ARG A 44 4.96 -7.96 -2.89
CA ARG A 44 3.50 -7.86 -3.02
C ARG A 44 2.87 -7.76 -1.63
N MET A 45 2.02 -6.77 -1.43
CA MET A 45 1.31 -6.52 -0.19
C MET A 45 -0.18 -6.60 -0.45
N LEU A 46 -0.94 -7.21 0.48
CA LEU A 46 -2.39 -7.18 0.45
C LEU A 46 -2.87 -6.18 1.50
N VAL A 47 -3.52 -5.12 1.05
CA VAL A 47 -3.98 -4.03 1.91
C VAL A 47 -5.50 -3.92 1.80
N ARG A 48 -6.17 -3.90 2.95
CA ARG A 48 -7.61 -3.63 3.03
C ARG A 48 -7.81 -2.19 3.48
N PHE A 49 -8.35 -1.35 2.60
CA PHE A 49 -8.74 0.02 2.95
C PHE A 49 -10.11 0.02 3.63
N LYS A 50 -10.12 -0.01 4.97
CA LYS A 50 -11.33 0.08 5.79
C LYS A 50 -10.99 0.76 7.13
N PRO A 51 -11.92 1.51 7.76
CA PRO A 51 -11.74 1.99 9.12
C PRO A 51 -11.44 0.85 10.10
N LEU A 52 -10.53 1.09 11.05
CA LEU A 52 -10.13 0.12 12.08
C LEU A 52 -11.13 0.06 13.25
N SER A 53 -11.91 1.11 13.49
CA SER A 53 -12.95 1.12 14.52
C SER A 53 -14.02 0.06 14.19
N ALA A 54 -14.37 -0.74 15.19
CA ALA A 54 -15.50 -1.65 15.11
C ALA A 54 -16.76 -0.80 14.94
N ALA A 55 -17.25 -0.72 13.70
CA ALA A 55 -18.53 -0.13 13.38
C ALA A 55 -19.60 -0.83 14.25
N SER A 56 -20.13 -0.14 15.26
CA SER A 56 -21.21 -0.67 16.09
C SER A 56 -22.52 -0.76 15.30
N ALA A 57 -22.58 -0.03 14.18
CA ALA A 57 -23.61 -0.13 13.16
C ALA A 57 -23.01 -0.08 11.74
N PRO A 58 -23.63 -0.71 10.72
CA PRO A 58 -23.16 -0.69 9.32
C PRO A 58 -23.02 0.73 8.71
N SER A 59 -23.66 1.75 9.29
CA SER A 59 -23.50 3.17 8.90
C SER A 59 -22.21 3.81 9.40
N GLU A 60 -21.52 3.20 10.38
CA GLU A 60 -20.30 3.72 11.02
C GLU A 60 -19.00 3.20 10.38
N SER A 61 -19.07 2.33 9.36
CA SER A 61 -17.88 1.82 8.69
C SER A 61 -17.24 2.83 7.73
N ARG A 62 -17.36 4.12 8.03
CA ARG A 62 -16.85 5.24 7.23
C ARG A 62 -15.64 5.85 7.92
N PHE A 63 -14.66 6.31 7.15
CA PHE A 63 -13.54 7.06 7.70
C PHE A 63 -14.06 8.34 8.37
N PRO A 64 -13.42 8.82 9.46
CA PRO A 64 -13.86 10.02 10.19
C PRO A 64 -13.71 11.32 9.39
N PHE A 65 -13.10 11.26 8.21
CA PHE A 65 -12.93 12.36 7.26
C PHE A 65 -13.06 11.85 5.82
N ASP A 66 -13.15 12.77 4.85
CA ASP A 66 -13.18 12.41 3.44
C ASP A 66 -11.78 12.01 2.91
N VAL A 67 -11.52 10.71 2.90
CA VAL A 67 -10.26 10.12 2.38
C VAL A 67 -10.06 10.30 0.87
N THR A 68 -11.08 10.78 0.13
CA THR A 68 -11.02 10.92 -1.33
C THR A 68 -10.55 12.30 -1.80
N THR A 69 -10.78 13.34 -0.98
CA THR A 69 -10.51 14.74 -1.33
C THR A 69 -9.31 15.34 -0.58
N GLY A 70 -8.98 14.80 0.60
CA GLY A 70 -7.80 15.16 1.39
C GLY A 70 -8.06 16.22 2.47
N PRO A 71 -7.21 16.31 3.52
CA PRO A 71 -5.95 15.57 3.73
C PRO A 71 -6.20 14.07 3.95
N GLY A 72 -5.47 13.24 3.18
CA GLY A 72 -5.65 11.79 3.12
C GLY A 72 -4.61 11.03 3.95
N TYR A 73 -4.51 9.72 3.72
CA TYR A 73 -3.39 8.93 4.22
C TYR A 73 -2.14 9.13 3.36
N VAL A 74 -0.98 8.70 3.87
CA VAL A 74 0.30 8.70 3.15
C VAL A 74 0.92 7.31 3.14
N TYR A 75 1.81 7.07 2.19
CA TYR A 75 2.79 5.99 2.26
C TYR A 75 4.17 6.57 1.98
N HIS A 76 5.18 6.08 2.69
CA HIS A 76 6.53 6.60 2.59
C HIS A 76 7.58 5.56 2.98
N CYS A 77 8.83 5.86 2.66
CA CYS A 77 9.96 5.18 3.27
C CYS A 77 10.05 5.60 4.75
N HIS A 78 10.23 4.65 5.66
CA HIS A 78 10.39 4.96 7.09
C HIS A 78 11.85 5.26 7.49
N ILE A 79 12.70 5.61 6.50
CA ILE A 79 14.03 6.19 6.70
C ILE A 79 13.84 7.69 6.62
N LEU A 80 14.05 8.41 7.73
CA LEU A 80 13.72 9.83 7.84
C LEU A 80 14.41 10.68 6.76
N ASP A 81 15.70 10.45 6.52
CA ASP A 81 16.46 11.15 5.48
C ASP A 81 15.86 10.95 4.07
N HIS A 82 15.24 9.80 3.82
CA HIS A 82 14.59 9.53 2.54
C HIS A 82 13.18 10.14 2.51
N GLU A 83 12.45 10.05 3.61
CA GLU A 83 11.12 10.62 3.79
C GLU A 83 11.12 12.14 3.52
N ASP A 84 12.02 12.84 4.20
CA ASP A 84 12.19 14.29 4.09
C ASP A 84 12.73 14.69 2.71
N ASN A 85 13.45 13.79 2.04
CA ASN A 85 13.95 13.96 0.68
C ASN A 85 13.02 13.33 -0.37
N GLU A 86 11.74 13.69 -0.32
CA GLU A 86 10.69 13.38 -1.29
C GLU A 86 10.26 11.89 -1.44
N MET A 87 10.68 10.97 -0.56
CA MET A 87 10.17 9.59 -0.54
C MET A 87 8.87 9.44 0.29
N MET A 88 8.01 10.45 0.27
CA MET A 88 6.63 10.42 0.79
C MET A 88 5.63 10.77 -0.33
N ARG A 89 4.52 10.01 -0.43
CA ARG A 89 3.46 10.26 -1.41
C ARG A 89 2.07 10.16 -0.78
N PRO A 90 1.09 10.97 -1.26
CA PRO A 90 -0.29 10.85 -0.81
C PRO A 90 -0.89 9.53 -1.29
N MET A 91 -1.61 8.85 -0.39
CA MET A 91 -2.38 7.65 -0.68
C MET A 91 -3.81 8.05 -1.03
N LYS A 92 -4.13 8.05 -2.33
CA LYS A 92 -5.49 8.35 -2.81
C LYS A 92 -6.36 7.09 -2.73
N ILE A 93 -7.27 7.07 -1.77
CA ILE A 93 -8.28 6.01 -1.64
C ILE A 93 -9.48 6.45 -2.49
N VAL A 94 -9.82 5.69 -3.52
CA VAL A 94 -10.97 5.95 -4.40
C VAL A 94 -12.15 5.06 -3.99
N ARG A 95 -13.38 5.55 -4.23
CA ARG A 95 -14.61 4.77 -4.05
C ARG A 95 -14.79 3.72 -5.13
#